data_AF-A0A3B8JR19-F1
#
_entry.id   AF-A0A3B8JR19-F1
#
_cell.length_a   1.000
_cell.length_b   1.000
_cell.length_c   1.000
_cell.angle_alpha   90.00
_cell.angle_beta   90.00
_cell.angle_gamma   90.00
#
_symmetry.space_group_name_H-M   'P 1'
#
loop_
_entity.id
_entity.type
_entity.pdbx_description
1 polymer ?
#
loop_
_entity_poly.entity_id
_entity_poly.type
_entity_poly.pdbx_seq_one_letter_code
_entity_poly.pdbx_strand_id
1 'polypeptide(L)' 'MTGLEVLQSVEFINLKGKQVAVLNLEDWQALIEWLETLEDVQIARKAFDELKAADGNRQRAGWLKWNDVEQELE' A
#
# COMPACT_ATOMS: atom_id res chain seq x y z
N MET A 1 -1.83 15.11 4.47
CA MET A 1 -2.83 14.65 5.47
C MET A 1 -2.49 13.22 5.85
N THR A 2 -2.82 12.80 7.07
CA THR A 2 -2.84 11.39 7.45
C THR A 2 -4.07 10.72 6.82
N GLY A 3 -4.06 9.39 6.64
CA GLY A 3 -5.24 8.67 6.11
C GLY A 3 -6.51 8.89 6.94
N LEU A 4 -6.37 9.14 8.25
CA LEU A 4 -7.50 9.46 9.13
C LEU A 4 -8.08 10.85 8.85
N GLU A 5 -7.24 11.85 8.58
CA GLU A 5 -7.69 13.20 8.23
C GLU A 5 -8.48 13.20 6.92
N VAL A 6 -8.08 12.37 5.95
CA VAL A 6 -8.83 12.17 4.70
C VAL A 6 -10.19 11.54 4.96
N LEU A 7 -10.27 10.50 5.80
CA LEU A 7 -11.58 9.90 6.14
C LEU A 7 -12.51 10.88 6.88
N GLN A 8 -11.95 11.84 7.60
CA GLN A 8 -12.69 12.90 8.29
C GLN A 8 -13.13 14.03 7.36
N SER A 9 -12.52 14.17 6.17
CA SER A 9 -12.93 15.18 5.17
C SER A 9 -14.09 14.74 4.28
N VAL A 10 -14.57 13.50 4.42
CA VAL A 10 -15.68 12.97 3.63
C VAL A 10 -16.95 13.79 3.83
N GLU A 11 -17.49 14.30 2.74
CA GLU A 11 -18.80 14.93 2.70
C GLU A 11 -19.86 13.92 2.21
N PHE A 12 -21.08 14.01 2.73
CA PHE A 12 -22.18 13.14 2.29
C PHE A 12 -23.25 13.97 1.58
N ILE A 13 -23.51 13.65 0.31
CA ILE A 13 -24.56 14.32 -0.48
C ILE A 13 -25.65 13.33 -0.91
N ASN A 14 -26.86 13.83 -1.17
CA ASN A 14 -27.93 13.03 -1.76
C ASN A 14 -27.92 13.20 -3.28
N LEU A 15 -27.62 12.11 -4.00
CA LEU A 15 -27.67 12.04 -5.45
C LEU A 15 -28.84 11.13 -5.87
N LYS A 16 -29.92 11.72 -6.37
CA LYS A 16 -31.12 10.98 -6.87
C LYS A 16 -31.68 9.97 -5.87
N GLY A 17 -31.78 10.35 -4.60
CA GLY A 17 -32.31 9.50 -3.52
C GLY A 17 -31.28 8.55 -2.90
N LYS A 18 -30.02 8.59 -3.32
CA LYS A 18 -28.93 7.81 -2.72
C LYS A 18 -27.96 8.73 -1.99
N GLN A 19 -27.60 8.37 -0.77
CA GLN A 19 -26.46 9.02 -0.09
C GLN A 19 -25.17 8.55 -0.73
N VAL A 20 -24.28 9.48 -1.05
CA VAL A 20 -22.94 9.21 -1.58
C VAL A 20 -21.91 9.96 -0.76
N ALA A 21 -20.77 9.31 -0.52
CA ALA A 21 -19.59 9.92 0.07
C ALA A 21 -18.78 10.61 -1.03
N VAL A 22 -18.39 11.86 -0.81
CA VAL A 22 -17.62 12.68 -1.75
C VAL A 22 -16.31 13.06 -1.07
N LEU A 23 -15.23 12.89 -1.82
CA LEU A 23 -13.88 13.25 -1.44
C LEU A 23 -13.25 14.04 -2.57
N ASN A 24 -12.28 14.90 -2.24
CA ASN A 24 -11.39 15.45 -3.25
C ASN A 24 -10.61 14.29 -3.92
N LEU A 25 -10.33 14.40 -5.22
CA LEU A 25 -9.54 13.41 -5.96
C LEU A 25 -8.15 13.21 -5.35
N GLU A 26 -7.48 14.29 -4.94
CA GLU A 26 -6.15 14.23 -4.32
C GLU A 26 -6.22 13.49 -2.97
N ASP A 27 -7.26 13.75 -2.18
CA ASP A 27 -7.49 13.05 -0.92
C ASP A 27 -7.77 11.56 -1.15
N TRP A 28 -8.57 11.24 -2.17
CA TRP A 28 -8.83 9.85 -2.55
C TRP A 28 -7.55 9.10 -2.95
N GLN A 29 -6.69 9.73 -3.75
CA GLN A 29 -5.40 9.16 -4.13
C GLN A 29 -4.50 8.98 -2.91
N ALA A 30 -4.41 9.99 -2.04
CA ALA A 30 -3.63 9.90 -0.81
C ALA A 30 -4.14 8.79 0.14
N LEU A 31 -5.44 8.52 0.17
CA LEU A 31 -6.00 7.40 0.94
C LEU A 31 -5.57 6.05 0.37
N ILE A 32 -5.59 5.89 -0.96
CA ILE A 32 -5.11 4.66 -1.62
C ILE A 32 -3.63 4.45 -1.32
N GLU A 33 -2.79 5.45 -1.56
CA GLU A 33 -1.34 5.36 -1.31
C GLU A 33 -1.04 5.04 0.15
N TRP A 34 -1.82 5.61 1.09
CA TRP A 34 -1.67 5.30 2.50
C TRP A 34 -2.02 3.84 2.83
N LEU A 35 -3.08 3.29 2.23
CA LEU A 35 -3.44 1.87 2.40
C LEU A 35 -2.38 0.94 1.80
N GLU A 36 -1.90 1.24 0.59
CA GLU A 36 -0.80 0.49 -0.05
C GLU A 36 0.46 0.54 0.81
N THR A 37 0.82 1.72 1.33
CA THR A 37 1.96 1.87 2.25
C THR A 37 1.83 0.99 3.49
N LEU A 38 0.62 0.84 4.06
CA LEU A 38 0.41 -0.02 5.22
C LEU A 38 0.63 -1.49 4.88
N GLU A 39 0.20 -1.94 3.71
CA GLU A 39 0.43 -3.31 3.22
C GLU A 39 1.91 -3.55 2.90
N ASP A 40 2.54 -2.63 2.17
CA ASP A 40 3.96 -2.68 1.82
C ASP A 40 4.86 -2.71 3.04
N VAL A 41 4.55 -1.93 4.08
CA VAL A 41 5.31 -1.94 5.34
C VAL A 41 5.27 -3.32 6.00
N GLN A 42 4.15 -4.03 5.94
CA GLN A 42 4.06 -5.38 6.51
C GLN A 42 4.91 -6.37 5.71
N ILE A 43 4.85 -6.30 4.38
CA ILE A 43 5.66 -7.13 3.48
C ILE A 43 7.15 -6.86 3.71
N ALA A 44 7.56 -5.60 3.76
CA ALA A 44 8.94 -5.18 3.99
C ALA A 44 9.47 -5.64 5.35
N ARG A 45 8.66 -5.54 6.42
CA ARG A 45 9.01 -6.04 7.76
C ARG A 45 9.25 -7.55 7.74
N LYS A 46 8.33 -8.31 7.15
CA LYS A 46 8.46 -9.76 7.03
C LYS A 46 9.71 -10.15 6.24
N ALA A 47 9.92 -9.55 5.07
CA ALA A 47 11.09 -9.82 4.23
C ALA A 47 12.41 -9.46 4.96
N PHE A 48 12.40 -8.42 5.78
CA PHE A 48 13.55 -8.04 6.59
C PHE A 48 13.84 -9.02 7.73
N ASP A 49 12.82 -9.55 8.39
CA ASP A 49 12.98 -10.59 9.41
C ASP A 49 13.53 -11.90 8.82
N GLU A 50 13.06 -12.28 7.62
CA GLU A 50 13.60 -13.42 6.87
C GLU A 50 15.07 -13.20 6.48
N LEU A 51 15.42 -11.99 6.03
CA LEU A 51 16.79 -11.62 5.72
C LEU A 51 17.70 -11.68 6.95
N LYS A 52 17.21 -11.24 8.11
CA LYS A 52 17.93 -11.36 9.39
C LYS A 52 18.14 -12.82 9.79
N ALA A 53 17.11 -13.66 9.66
CA ALA A 53 17.23 -15.09 9.92
C ALA A 53 18.23 -15.79 8.99
N ALA A 54 18.43 -15.24 7.79
CA ALA A 54 19.44 -15.66 6.82
C ALA A 54 20.83 -15.00 7.02
N ASP A 55 21.06 -14.32 8.14
CA ASP A 55 22.31 -13.62 8.46
C ASP A 55 22.70 -12.56 7.40
N GLY A 56 21.70 -11.87 6.86
CA GLY A 56 21.86 -10.86 5.82
C GLY A 56 22.12 -11.43 4.41
N ASN A 57 22.16 -12.75 4.24
CA ASN A 57 22.36 -13.37 2.94
C ASN A 57 21.05 -13.45 2.15
N ARG A 58 20.90 -12.57 1.16
CA ARG A 58 19.71 -12.46 0.30
C ARG A 58 19.37 -13.76 -0.45
N GLN A 59 20.37 -14.51 -0.92
CA GLN A 59 20.14 -15.78 -1.62
C GLN A 59 19.57 -16.84 -0.67
N ARG A 60 20.10 -16.91 0.56
CA ARG A 60 19.57 -17.82 1.60
C ARG A 60 18.19 -17.39 2.09
N ALA A 61 17.87 -16.10 2.02
CA ALA A 61 16.54 -15.56 2.28
C ALA A 61 15.54 -15.77 1.11
N GLY A 62 15.97 -16.42 0.02
CA GLY A 62 15.10 -16.71 -1.13
C GLY A 62 14.85 -15.53 -2.07
N TRP A 63 15.61 -14.44 -1.96
CA TRP A 63 15.44 -13.27 -2.81
C TRP A 63 15.94 -13.56 -4.23
N LEU A 64 15.12 -13.21 -5.21
CA LEU A 64 15.44 -13.28 -6.63
C LEU A 64 16.03 -11.94 -7.08
N LYS A 65 16.89 -11.97 -8.11
CA LYS A 65 17.34 -10.72 -8.73
C LYS A 65 16.24 -10.22 -9.64
N TRP A 66 16.00 -8.91 -9.61
CA TRP A 66 14.97 -8.29 -10.43
C TRP A 66 15.08 -8.64 -11.92
N ASN A 67 16.27 -8.52 -12.51
CA ASN A 67 16.51 -8.85 -13.92
C ASN A 67 16.20 -10.31 -14.29
N ASP A 68 16.13 -11.22 -13.31
CA ASP A 68 15.83 -12.63 -13.55
C ASP A 68 14.31 -12.90 -13.59
N VAL A 69 13.48 -11.98 -13.09
CA VAL A 69 12.03 -12.19 -12.89
C VAL A 69 11.14 -11.08 -13.47
N GLU A 70 11.71 -9.95 -13.89
CA GLU A 70 10.92 -8.79 -14.36
C GLU A 70 9.99 -9.13 -15.54
N GLN A 71 10.39 -10.10 -16.38
CA GLN A 71 9.61 -10.54 -17.54
C GLN A 71 8.37 -11.37 -17.18
N GLU A 72 8.25 -11.84 -15.94
CA GLU A 72 7.11 -12.64 -15.47
C GLU A 72 5.92 -11.76 -15.03
N LEU A 73 6.08 -10.43 -15.00
CA LEU A 73 5.11 -9.47 -14.48
C LEU A 73 4.38 -8.66 -15.58
N GLU A 74 4.58 -9.00 -16.85
CA GLU A 74 3.87 -8.46 -18.03
C GLU A 74 2.61 -9.27 -18.40
#